data_AF-A0A8C4P196-F1
#
_entry.id   AF-A0A8C4P196-F1
#
_cell.length_a   1.000
_cell.length_b   1.000
_cell.length_c   1.000
_cell.angle_alpha   90.00
_cell.angle_beta   90.00
_cell.angle_gamma   90.00
#
_symmetry.space_group_name_H-M   'P 1'
#
loop_
_entity.id
_entity.type
_entity.pdbx_description
1 polymer ?
#
loop_
_entity_poly.entity_id
_entity_poly.type
_entity_poly.pdbx_seq_one_letter_code
_entity_poly.pdbx_strand_id
1 'polypeptide(L)'
;MSAGPESTHVSSLGKADSLHQQVLASFPLCDMTEEDLTQNPQFCKLLATLAQHVDQTGLTVPLKTELDKAEQKLQSQRRHWLRSESLHKGMQEMVQEHCIRKHHATVPPDQNMFYETMEKCLLVSQCVRQLDPSSTTNQDQPSVLGLNPQRVMELMPSEKNVQRMKQGLPRELEKHLKKKCWSLLSYYQPEWESESEGLKNSKLSHLSALLDKEKKRAESLKETCWENTVLLQRQTQLYLSELIKCIQLLQSLILDHRLRIQTDLDRKKLDYLEGKCGLVLQKIKTEMVEIQLDTYTVDSLSAHRKIREKLDSELKACQAEKQSVELKLASFEILGKEFEALAEEYCRLRQEIEMKNWALKEFTQYNDK
;
A
#
# COMPACT_ATOMS: atom_id res chain seq x y z
N MET A 1 15.16 -21.62 82.44
CA MET A 1 15.57 -22.47 81.31
C MET A 1 14.30 -22.92 80.59
N SER A 2 14.03 -22.33 79.41
CA SER A 2 13.88 -23.01 78.10
C SER A 2 12.70 -23.98 78.01
N ALA A 3 11.78 -23.93 77.05
CA ALA A 3 11.70 -23.23 75.78
C ALA A 3 10.23 -23.20 75.28
N GLY A 4 9.87 -22.26 74.39
CA GLY A 4 8.77 -22.42 73.42
C GLY A 4 9.14 -23.44 72.33
N PRO A 5 8.23 -23.83 71.40
CA PRO A 5 7.75 -22.92 70.33
C PRO A 5 6.27 -23.16 69.89
N GLU A 6 5.53 -22.13 69.47
CA GLU A 6 5.18 -21.72 68.08
C GLU A 6 4.11 -22.53 67.30
N SER A 7 3.06 -21.80 66.92
CA SER A 7 2.35 -21.80 65.64
C SER A 7 1.45 -23.00 65.25
N THR A 8 0.16 -22.71 65.13
CA THR A 8 -0.77 -23.44 64.24
C THR A 8 -1.66 -22.41 63.53
N HIS A 9 -1.03 -21.58 62.71
CA HIS A 9 -1.67 -20.69 61.74
C HIS A 9 -1.54 -21.34 60.35
N VAL A 10 -2.38 -22.34 60.03
CA VAL A 10 -2.33 -22.98 58.69
C VAL A 10 -3.71 -23.20 58.03
N SER A 11 -4.85 -22.95 58.71
CA SER A 11 -6.17 -23.32 58.16
C SER A 11 -6.98 -22.20 57.47
N SER A 12 -6.36 -21.09 57.03
CA SER A 12 -7.08 -20.00 56.35
C SER A 12 -6.63 -19.69 54.92
N LEU A 13 -5.48 -20.22 54.45
CA LEU A 13 -4.95 -19.87 53.13
C LEU A 13 -5.73 -20.54 51.98
N GLY A 14 -6.06 -21.83 52.07
CA GLY A 14 -6.71 -22.57 50.96
C GLY A 14 -8.17 -22.16 50.63
N LYS A 15 -8.85 -21.40 51.51
CA LYS A 15 -10.20 -20.88 51.25
C LYS A 15 -10.20 -19.54 50.51
N ALA A 16 -9.13 -18.75 50.63
CA ALA A 16 -9.01 -17.47 49.94
C ALA A 16 -8.67 -17.68 48.46
N ASP A 17 -7.73 -18.58 48.18
CA ASP A 17 -7.29 -18.90 46.82
C ASP A 17 -8.42 -19.53 45.98
N SER A 18 -9.26 -20.36 46.61
CA SER A 18 -10.43 -20.94 45.94
C SER A 18 -11.53 -19.92 45.64
N LEU A 19 -11.70 -18.90 46.48
CA LEU A 19 -12.65 -17.81 46.24
C LEU A 19 -12.19 -16.87 45.13
N HIS A 20 -10.89 -16.56 45.06
CA HIS A 20 -10.33 -15.72 43.99
C HIS A 20 -10.48 -16.41 42.62
N GLN A 21 -10.16 -17.70 42.53
CA GLN A 21 -10.35 -18.48 41.30
C GLN A 21 -11.82 -18.60 40.90
N GLN A 22 -12.73 -18.77 41.87
CA GLN A 22 -14.17 -18.83 41.61
C GLN A 22 -14.72 -17.50 41.06
N VAL A 23 -14.24 -16.37 41.57
CA VAL A 23 -14.63 -15.02 41.09
C VAL A 23 -14.09 -14.76 39.69
N LEU A 24 -12.83 -15.07 39.42
CA LEU A 24 -12.23 -14.92 38.08
C LEU A 24 -12.95 -15.78 37.02
N ALA A 25 -13.33 -17.01 37.37
CA ALA A 25 -14.08 -17.89 36.49
C ALA A 25 -15.53 -17.43 36.24
N SER A 26 -16.10 -16.64 37.15
CA SER A 26 -17.47 -16.14 37.05
C SER A 26 -17.60 -14.85 36.23
N PHE A 27 -16.50 -14.11 36.04
CA PHE A 27 -16.49 -12.82 35.31
C PHE A 27 -15.36 -12.75 34.27
N PRO A 28 -15.37 -13.60 33.22
CA PRO A 28 -14.32 -13.64 32.20
C PRO A 28 -14.26 -12.39 31.31
N LEU A 29 -15.28 -11.53 31.36
CA LEU A 29 -15.37 -10.28 30.62
C LEU A 29 -14.78 -9.08 31.37
N CYS A 30 -14.37 -9.27 32.63
CA CYS A 30 -13.69 -8.25 33.41
C CYS A 30 -12.18 -8.57 33.39
N ASP A 31 -11.36 -7.63 32.94
CA ASP A 31 -9.89 -7.73 32.94
C ASP A 31 -9.33 -7.62 34.38
N MET A 32 -9.72 -8.53 35.26
CA MET A 32 -9.31 -8.59 36.66
C MET A 32 -8.15 -9.56 36.81
N THR A 33 -7.08 -9.11 37.47
CA THR A 33 -5.95 -10.00 37.83
C THR A 33 -6.13 -10.55 39.25
N GLU A 34 -5.48 -11.68 39.55
CA GLU A 34 -5.49 -12.28 40.90
C GLU A 34 -4.89 -11.33 41.95
N GLU A 35 -3.94 -10.48 41.53
CA GLU A 35 -3.30 -9.46 42.34
C GLU A 35 -4.28 -8.37 42.80
N ASP A 36 -5.18 -7.92 41.92
CA ASP A 36 -6.22 -6.92 42.23
C ASP A 36 -7.21 -7.40 43.29
N LEU A 37 -7.50 -8.71 43.27
CA LEU A 37 -8.38 -9.40 44.21
C LEU A 37 -7.73 -9.57 45.59
N THR A 38 -6.41 -9.82 45.64
CA THR A 38 -5.67 -9.91 46.91
C THR A 38 -5.56 -8.56 47.63
N GLN A 39 -5.45 -7.45 46.89
CA GLN A 39 -5.37 -6.12 47.49
C GLN A 39 -6.72 -5.62 48.04
N ASN A 40 -7.86 -6.13 47.53
CA ASN A 40 -9.20 -5.65 47.88
C ASN A 40 -10.12 -6.79 48.36
N PRO A 41 -9.94 -7.31 49.60
CA PRO A 41 -10.67 -8.49 50.08
C PRO A 41 -12.18 -8.26 50.26
N GLN A 42 -12.62 -7.03 50.48
CA GLN A 42 -14.05 -6.70 50.55
C GLN A 42 -14.71 -6.70 49.16
N PHE A 43 -13.96 -6.30 48.13
CA PHE A 43 -14.41 -6.33 46.74
C PHE A 43 -14.54 -7.79 46.24
N CYS A 44 -13.60 -8.67 46.60
CA CYS A 44 -13.72 -10.11 46.38
C CYS A 44 -14.99 -10.71 46.98
N LYS A 45 -15.33 -10.33 48.21
CA LYS A 45 -16.56 -10.81 48.87
C LYS A 45 -17.81 -10.32 48.15
N LEU A 46 -17.83 -9.07 47.69
CA LEU A 46 -18.93 -8.52 46.91
C LEU A 46 -19.07 -9.24 45.56
N LEU A 47 -17.98 -9.45 44.83
CA LEU A 47 -17.99 -10.19 43.57
C LEU A 47 -18.40 -11.65 43.77
N ALA A 48 -17.97 -12.29 44.86
CA ALA A 48 -18.42 -13.63 45.21
C ALA A 48 -19.94 -13.68 45.50
N THR A 49 -20.50 -12.65 46.15
CA THR A 49 -21.96 -12.54 46.32
C THR A 49 -22.68 -12.23 45.01
N LEU A 50 -22.10 -11.45 44.11
CA LEU A 50 -22.68 -11.16 42.80
C LEU A 50 -22.63 -12.38 41.87
N ALA A 51 -21.59 -13.19 41.95
CA ALA A 51 -21.47 -14.45 41.20
C ALA A 51 -22.57 -15.47 41.56
N GLN A 52 -23.19 -15.35 42.74
CA GLN A 52 -24.36 -16.17 43.10
C GLN A 52 -25.64 -15.76 42.37
N HIS A 53 -25.67 -14.54 41.82
CA HIS A 53 -26.84 -13.94 41.20
C HIS A 53 -26.65 -13.64 39.71
N VAL A 54 -25.42 -13.70 39.20
CA VAL A 54 -25.04 -13.31 37.84
C VAL A 54 -24.19 -14.39 37.18
N ASP A 55 -24.53 -14.74 35.95
CA ASP A 55 -23.81 -15.71 35.14
C ASP A 55 -22.59 -15.11 34.42
N GLN A 56 -21.73 -15.95 33.83
CA GLN A 56 -20.53 -15.58 33.05
C GLN A 56 -20.77 -14.55 31.93
N THR A 57 -22.02 -14.39 31.49
CA THR A 57 -22.45 -13.44 30.46
C THR A 57 -22.97 -12.11 31.03
N GLY A 58 -22.91 -11.90 32.35
CA GLY A 58 -23.40 -10.70 33.03
C GLY A 58 -24.93 -10.63 33.22
N LEU A 59 -25.66 -11.72 32.94
CA LEU A 59 -27.11 -11.78 33.12
C LEU A 59 -27.47 -12.32 34.51
N THR A 60 -28.53 -11.79 35.11
CA THR A 60 -29.05 -12.34 36.37
C THR A 60 -29.63 -13.73 36.15
N VAL A 61 -29.45 -14.63 37.12
CA VAL A 61 -29.97 -16.02 37.08
C VAL A 61 -31.45 -16.10 36.66
N PRO A 62 -32.40 -15.31 37.19
CA PRO A 62 -33.78 -15.36 36.72
C PRO A 62 -33.92 -14.96 35.24
N LEU A 63 -33.22 -13.91 34.80
CA LEU A 63 -33.28 -13.44 33.42
C LEU A 63 -32.67 -14.45 32.44
N LYS A 64 -31.59 -15.13 32.83
CA LYS A 64 -31.01 -16.26 32.09
C LYS A 64 -32.03 -17.38 31.93
N THR A 65 -32.70 -17.78 33.00
CA THR A 65 -33.71 -18.85 32.92
C THR A 65 -34.92 -18.46 32.07
N GLU A 66 -35.32 -17.19 32.06
CA GLU A 66 -36.35 -16.68 31.16
C GLU A 66 -35.90 -16.65 29.71
N LEU A 67 -34.65 -16.25 29.46
CA LEU A 67 -34.03 -16.28 28.13
C LEU A 67 -33.98 -17.70 27.58
N ASP A 68 -33.50 -18.67 28.37
CA ASP A 68 -33.43 -20.07 27.96
C ASP A 68 -34.83 -20.64 27.69
N LYS A 69 -35.83 -20.31 28.54
CA LYS A 69 -37.24 -20.70 28.31
C LYS A 69 -37.79 -20.06 27.05
N ALA A 70 -37.49 -18.79 26.78
CA ALA A 70 -37.92 -18.09 25.58
C ALA A 70 -37.26 -18.69 24.34
N GLU A 71 -35.98 -19.02 24.40
CA GLU A 71 -35.25 -19.66 23.31
C GLU A 71 -35.77 -21.07 23.03
N GLN A 72 -36.02 -21.87 24.07
CA GLN A 72 -36.65 -23.18 23.91
C GLN A 72 -38.06 -23.07 23.28
N LYS A 73 -38.86 -22.08 23.71
CA LYS A 73 -40.16 -21.80 23.10
C LYS A 73 -40.01 -21.41 21.64
N LEU A 74 -39.09 -20.50 21.31
CA LEU A 74 -38.80 -20.09 19.94
C LEU A 74 -38.35 -21.27 19.08
N GLN A 75 -37.44 -22.11 19.57
CA GLN A 75 -36.99 -23.31 18.88
C GLN A 75 -38.12 -24.32 18.67
N SER A 76 -39.04 -24.46 19.63
CA SER A 76 -40.22 -25.33 19.50
C SER A 76 -41.20 -24.80 18.46
N GLN A 77 -41.49 -23.50 18.47
CA GLN A 77 -42.36 -22.83 17.50
C GLN A 77 -41.75 -22.87 16.11
N ARG A 78 -40.44 -22.62 15.98
CA ARG A 78 -39.71 -22.74 14.71
C ARG A 78 -39.79 -24.16 14.16
N ARG A 79 -39.60 -25.19 15.00
CA ARG A 79 -39.75 -26.59 14.57
C ARG A 79 -41.18 -26.89 14.11
N HIS A 80 -42.18 -26.39 14.84
CA HIS A 80 -43.57 -26.56 14.45
C HIS A 80 -43.89 -25.87 13.12
N TRP A 81 -43.47 -24.61 12.97
CA TRP A 81 -43.64 -23.83 11.75
C TRP A 81 -42.92 -24.48 10.56
N LEU A 82 -41.66 -24.91 10.73
CA LEU A 82 -40.91 -25.60 9.68
C LEU A 82 -41.61 -26.89 9.25
N ARG A 83 -42.17 -27.67 10.18
CA ARG A 83 -42.96 -28.86 9.83
C ARG A 83 -44.18 -28.50 8.99
N SER A 84 -44.97 -27.50 9.40
CA SER A 84 -46.15 -27.07 8.64
C SER A 84 -45.77 -26.48 7.26
N GLU A 85 -44.69 -25.71 7.21
CA GLU A 85 -44.21 -25.07 5.98
C GLU A 85 -43.64 -26.09 5.00
N SER A 86 -42.85 -27.06 5.47
CA SER A 86 -42.35 -28.15 4.64
C SER A 86 -43.48 -28.99 4.06
N LEU A 87 -44.54 -29.25 4.81
CA LEU A 87 -45.73 -29.97 4.30
C LEU A 87 -46.46 -29.13 3.24
N HIS A 88 -46.66 -27.83 3.50
CA HIS A 88 -47.33 -26.94 2.55
C HIS A 88 -46.55 -26.81 1.24
N LYS A 89 -45.23 -26.56 1.31
CA LYS A 89 -44.35 -26.53 0.13
C LYS A 89 -44.32 -27.87 -0.59
N GLY A 90 -44.26 -28.98 0.16
CA GLY A 90 -44.33 -30.33 -0.42
C GLY A 90 -45.60 -30.54 -1.24
N MET A 91 -46.76 -30.08 -0.74
CA MET A 91 -48.02 -30.15 -1.48
C MET A 91 -48.01 -29.26 -2.74
N GLN A 92 -47.46 -28.04 -2.66
CA GLN A 92 -47.32 -27.15 -3.82
C GLN A 92 -46.39 -27.75 -4.89
N GLU A 93 -45.25 -28.31 -4.49
CA GLU A 93 -44.30 -28.95 -5.39
C GLU A 93 -44.92 -30.19 -6.08
N MET A 94 -45.74 -30.97 -5.36
CA MET A 94 -46.50 -32.08 -5.95
C MET A 94 -47.47 -31.61 -7.04
N VAL A 95 -48.18 -30.49 -6.82
CA VAL A 95 -49.03 -29.87 -7.85
C VAL A 95 -48.18 -29.44 -9.05
N GLN A 96 -47.06 -28.75 -8.82
CA GLN A 96 -46.17 -28.30 -9.90
C GLN A 96 -45.55 -29.46 -10.70
N GLU A 97 -45.08 -30.52 -10.04
CA GLU A 97 -44.54 -31.71 -10.70
C GLU A 97 -45.62 -32.39 -11.56
N HIS A 98 -46.87 -32.45 -11.08
CA HIS A 98 -48.00 -32.95 -11.86
C HIS A 98 -48.35 -32.06 -13.05
N CYS A 99 -48.35 -30.72 -12.88
CA CYS A 99 -48.55 -29.78 -13.98
C CYS A 99 -47.50 -30.02 -15.07
N ILE A 100 -46.21 -30.12 -14.71
CA ILE A 100 -45.13 -30.41 -15.67
C ILE A 100 -45.38 -31.76 -16.38
N ARG A 101 -45.73 -32.81 -15.62
CA ARG A 101 -46.02 -34.14 -16.21
C ARG A 101 -47.21 -34.14 -17.15
N LYS A 102 -48.27 -33.38 -16.86
CA LYS A 102 -49.45 -33.21 -17.72
C LYS A 102 -49.08 -32.63 -19.10
N HIS A 103 -48.03 -31.82 -19.18
CA HIS A 103 -47.53 -31.29 -20.46
C HIS A 103 -46.69 -32.31 -21.25
N HIS A 104 -46.10 -33.29 -20.58
CA HIS A 104 -45.19 -34.26 -21.20
C HIS A 104 -45.81 -35.65 -21.46
N ALA A 105 -46.90 -36.02 -20.78
CA ALA A 105 -47.54 -37.34 -20.93
C ALA A 105 -49.05 -37.29 -20.62
N THR A 106 -49.81 -38.23 -21.20
CA THR A 106 -51.23 -38.44 -20.86
C THR A 106 -51.34 -39.05 -19.47
N VAL A 107 -51.79 -38.26 -18.50
CA VAL A 107 -51.98 -38.69 -17.11
C VAL A 107 -53.39 -39.26 -16.92
N PRO A 108 -53.59 -40.36 -16.16
CA PRO A 108 -54.91 -40.89 -15.85
C PRO A 108 -55.88 -39.84 -15.29
N PRO A 109 -57.17 -39.87 -15.70
CA PRO A 109 -58.14 -38.85 -15.30
C PRO A 109 -58.36 -38.80 -13.79
N ASP A 110 -58.28 -39.94 -13.09
CA ASP A 110 -58.43 -40.01 -11.63
C ASP A 110 -57.30 -39.31 -10.88
N GLN A 111 -56.07 -39.40 -11.38
CA GLN A 111 -54.92 -38.70 -10.81
C GLN A 111 -55.02 -37.20 -11.11
N ASN A 112 -55.49 -36.84 -12.31
CA ASN A 112 -55.70 -35.44 -12.67
C ASN A 112 -56.75 -34.77 -11.78
N MET A 113 -57.87 -35.46 -11.50
CA MET A 113 -58.90 -34.98 -10.58
C MET A 113 -58.39 -34.80 -9.15
N PHE A 114 -57.47 -35.64 -8.68
CA PHE A 114 -56.85 -35.53 -7.36
C PHE A 114 -55.99 -34.27 -7.22
N TYR A 115 -55.05 -34.03 -8.14
CA TYR A 115 -54.15 -32.86 -8.08
C TYR A 115 -54.88 -31.55 -8.34
N GLU A 116 -55.87 -31.52 -9.26
CA GLU A 116 -56.69 -30.32 -9.50
C GLU A 116 -57.58 -29.98 -8.30
N THR A 117 -58.10 -30.99 -7.58
CA THR A 117 -58.84 -30.78 -6.33
C THR A 117 -57.92 -30.22 -5.24
N MET A 118 -56.69 -30.73 -5.14
CA MET A 118 -55.68 -30.26 -4.18
C MET A 118 -55.24 -28.82 -4.45
N GLU A 119 -54.95 -28.49 -5.71
CA GLU A 119 -54.59 -27.14 -6.14
C GLU A 119 -55.69 -26.13 -5.80
N LYS A 120 -56.95 -26.44 -6.14
CA LYS A 120 -58.09 -25.57 -5.82
C LYS A 120 -58.27 -25.38 -4.31
N CYS A 121 -58.11 -26.42 -3.50
CA CYS A 121 -58.17 -26.31 -2.04
C CYS A 121 -57.06 -25.43 -1.47
N LEU A 122 -55.83 -25.56 -1.99
CA LEU A 122 -54.68 -24.74 -1.56
C LEU A 122 -54.87 -23.27 -1.93
N LEU A 123 -55.31 -22.98 -3.16
CA LEU A 123 -55.55 -21.62 -3.63
C LEU A 123 -56.70 -20.95 -2.87
N VAL A 124 -57.83 -21.64 -2.70
CA VAL A 124 -58.99 -21.11 -1.95
C VAL A 124 -58.61 -20.83 -0.49
N SER A 125 -57.89 -21.73 0.17
CA SER A 125 -57.45 -21.52 1.56
C SER A 125 -56.41 -20.40 1.69
N GLN A 126 -55.52 -20.23 0.71
CA GLN A 126 -54.57 -19.12 0.66
C GLN A 126 -55.29 -17.78 0.46
N CYS A 127 -56.24 -17.71 -0.47
CA CYS A 127 -57.05 -16.52 -0.70
C CYS A 127 -57.88 -16.15 0.54
N VAL A 128 -58.49 -17.13 1.21
CA VAL A 128 -59.24 -16.91 2.46
C VAL A 128 -58.32 -16.36 3.57
N ARG A 129 -57.09 -16.90 3.70
CA ARG A 129 -56.11 -16.41 4.68
C ARG A 129 -55.64 -14.98 4.37
N GLN A 130 -55.45 -14.64 3.11
CA GLN A 130 -55.05 -13.30 2.68
C GLN A 130 -56.19 -12.28 2.82
N LEU A 131 -57.44 -12.73 2.78
CA LEU A 131 -58.64 -11.93 3.01
C LEU A 131 -59.07 -11.89 4.48
N ASP A 132 -58.39 -12.61 5.38
CA ASP A 132 -58.69 -12.63 6.81
C ASP A 132 -58.08 -11.40 7.50
N PRO A 133 -58.90 -10.46 8.03
CA PRO A 133 -58.42 -9.21 8.64
C PRO A 133 -57.70 -9.42 9.99
N SER A 134 -57.68 -10.65 10.52
CA SER A 134 -57.19 -10.97 11.87
C SER A 134 -55.69 -10.71 12.12
N SER A 135 -54.88 -10.43 11.09
CA SER A 135 -53.44 -10.18 11.24
C SER A 135 -53.05 -8.70 11.25
N THR A 136 -53.98 -7.79 10.93
CA THR A 136 -53.75 -6.34 10.97
C THR A 136 -54.91 -5.69 11.70
N THR A 137 -54.64 -5.21 12.91
CA THR A 137 -55.52 -4.41 13.75
C THR A 137 -56.28 -3.37 12.92
N ASN A 138 -57.58 -3.60 12.66
CA ASN A 138 -58.68 -2.63 12.47
C ASN A 138 -59.90 -3.37 11.89
N GLN A 139 -61.03 -3.36 12.60
CA GLN A 139 -62.27 -4.05 12.21
C GLN A 139 -62.99 -3.41 10.99
N ASP A 140 -62.46 -2.31 10.45
CA ASP A 140 -63.06 -1.50 9.36
C ASP A 140 -62.12 -1.36 8.15
N GLN A 141 -61.55 -2.44 7.63
CA GLN A 141 -60.99 -2.42 6.28
C GLN A 141 -62.04 -2.87 5.25
N PRO A 142 -62.30 -2.10 4.18
CA PRO A 142 -63.23 -2.50 3.13
C PRO A 142 -62.69 -3.73 2.40
N SER A 143 -63.58 -4.68 2.08
CA SER A 143 -63.25 -5.90 1.33
C SER A 143 -62.46 -5.54 0.07
N VAL A 144 -61.23 -6.02 -0.07
CA VAL A 144 -60.43 -5.82 -1.28
C VAL A 144 -61.22 -6.39 -2.46
N LEU A 145 -61.66 -5.50 -3.37
CA LEU A 145 -62.49 -5.83 -4.53
C LEU A 145 -63.89 -6.41 -4.23
N GLY A 146 -64.44 -6.22 -3.03
CA GLY A 146 -65.77 -6.76 -2.68
C GLY A 146 -65.81 -8.29 -2.48
N LEU A 147 -64.64 -8.92 -2.36
CA LEU A 147 -64.52 -10.36 -2.12
C LEU A 147 -64.56 -10.66 -0.62
N ASN A 148 -65.61 -11.35 -0.19
CA ASN A 148 -65.72 -11.83 1.18
C ASN A 148 -65.16 -13.25 1.31
N PRO A 149 -64.51 -13.61 2.44
CA PRO A 149 -64.00 -14.97 2.69
C PRO A 149 -65.04 -16.08 2.49
N GLN A 150 -66.31 -15.80 2.80
CA GLN A 150 -67.44 -16.70 2.61
C GLN A 150 -67.69 -17.03 1.12
N ARG A 151 -67.59 -16.02 0.24
CA ARG A 151 -67.81 -16.18 -1.21
C ARG A 151 -66.66 -16.91 -1.90
N VAL A 152 -65.46 -16.81 -1.35
CA VAL A 152 -64.29 -17.57 -1.83
C VAL A 152 -64.35 -19.02 -1.37
N MET A 153 -64.92 -19.30 -0.18
CA MET A 153 -65.18 -20.67 0.27
C MET A 153 -66.21 -21.42 -0.59
N GLU A 154 -67.14 -20.72 -1.24
CA GLU A 154 -68.09 -21.32 -2.21
C GLU A 154 -67.40 -21.90 -3.46
N LEU A 155 -66.16 -21.49 -3.76
CA LEU A 155 -65.34 -22.02 -4.85
C LEU A 155 -64.63 -23.33 -4.50
N MET A 156 -64.86 -23.87 -3.29
CA MET A 156 -64.29 -25.16 -2.89
C MET A 156 -64.80 -26.31 -3.78
N PRO A 157 -63.94 -27.28 -4.13
CA PRO A 157 -64.37 -28.49 -4.83
C PRO A 157 -65.42 -29.27 -4.01
N SER A 158 -66.16 -30.16 -4.67
CA SER A 158 -67.21 -30.94 -4.00
C SER A 158 -66.69 -31.70 -2.76
N GLU A 159 -67.45 -31.69 -1.67
CA GLU A 159 -67.04 -32.29 -0.38
C GLU A 159 -66.63 -33.76 -0.54
N LYS A 160 -67.30 -34.51 -1.42
CA LYS A 160 -66.96 -35.91 -1.74
C LYS A 160 -65.56 -36.05 -2.35
N ASN A 161 -65.15 -35.11 -3.21
CA ASN A 161 -63.82 -35.10 -3.82
C ASN A 161 -62.75 -34.67 -2.82
N VAL A 162 -63.06 -33.70 -1.96
CA VAL A 162 -62.17 -33.25 -0.87
C VAL A 162 -61.90 -34.38 0.12
N GLN A 163 -62.92 -35.15 0.51
CA GLN A 163 -62.75 -36.29 1.42
C GLN A 163 -61.94 -37.42 0.80
N ARG A 164 -62.17 -37.76 -0.48
CA ARG A 164 -61.37 -38.74 -1.23
C ARG A 164 -59.91 -38.31 -1.35
N MET A 165 -59.67 -37.02 -1.66
CA MET A 165 -58.32 -36.45 -1.69
C MET A 165 -57.65 -36.51 -0.32
N LYS A 166 -58.34 -36.11 0.76
CA LYS A 166 -57.80 -36.16 2.14
C LYS A 166 -57.39 -37.56 2.56
N GLN A 167 -58.13 -38.59 2.15
CA GLN A 167 -57.80 -40.00 2.45
C GLN A 167 -56.56 -40.49 1.67
N GLY A 168 -56.38 -40.03 0.42
CA GLY A 168 -55.22 -40.40 -0.41
C GLY A 168 -53.95 -39.57 -0.17
N LEU A 169 -54.10 -38.34 0.32
CA LEU A 169 -53.03 -37.36 0.47
C LEU A 169 -51.85 -37.84 1.33
N PRO A 170 -52.04 -38.49 2.49
CA PRO A 170 -50.91 -38.96 3.30
C PRO A 170 -50.02 -39.95 2.55
N ARG A 171 -50.62 -40.86 1.76
CA ARG A 171 -49.88 -41.89 1.03
C ARG A 171 -49.08 -41.31 -0.13
N GLU A 172 -49.68 -40.42 -0.93
CA GLU A 172 -49.00 -39.77 -2.05
C GLU A 172 -47.92 -38.79 -1.56
N LEU A 173 -48.19 -38.06 -0.47
CA LEU A 173 -47.20 -37.18 0.15
C LEU A 173 -46.01 -37.97 0.71
N GLU A 174 -46.26 -39.09 1.41
CA GLU A 174 -45.20 -39.95 1.91
C GLU A 174 -44.35 -40.50 0.76
N LYS A 175 -44.98 -40.93 -0.35
CA LYS A 175 -44.27 -41.40 -1.55
C LYS A 175 -43.40 -40.30 -2.17
N HIS A 176 -43.92 -39.08 -2.30
CA HIS A 176 -43.17 -37.94 -2.83
C HIS A 176 -41.99 -37.57 -1.92
N LEU A 177 -42.20 -37.51 -0.60
CA LEU A 177 -41.14 -37.23 0.37
C LEU A 177 -40.07 -38.33 0.36
N LYS A 178 -40.45 -39.61 0.31
CA LYS A 178 -39.50 -40.74 0.17
C LYS A 178 -38.65 -40.63 -1.09
N LYS A 179 -39.26 -40.30 -2.23
CA LYS A 179 -38.53 -40.07 -3.49
C LYS A 179 -37.47 -38.97 -3.34
N LYS A 180 -37.82 -37.86 -2.68
CA LYS A 180 -36.86 -36.78 -2.40
C LYS A 180 -35.74 -37.23 -1.46
N CYS A 181 -36.06 -37.93 -0.39
CA CYS A 181 -35.04 -38.44 0.52
C CYS A 181 -34.12 -39.46 -0.18
N TRP A 182 -34.63 -40.29 -1.10
CA TRP A 182 -33.81 -41.16 -1.94
C TRP A 182 -32.91 -40.38 -2.89
N SER A 183 -33.39 -39.29 -3.50
CA SER A 183 -32.54 -38.42 -4.36
C SER A 183 -31.43 -37.69 -3.58
N LEU A 184 -31.68 -37.37 -2.31
CA LEU A 184 -30.62 -36.83 -1.43
C LEU A 184 -29.63 -37.93 -1.07
N LEU A 185 -30.13 -39.12 -0.76
CA LEU A 185 -29.29 -40.27 -0.44
C LEU A 185 -28.41 -40.69 -1.62
N SER A 186 -28.91 -40.60 -2.86
CA SER A 186 -28.14 -40.90 -4.06
C SER A 186 -26.93 -39.99 -4.25
N TYR A 187 -27.01 -38.73 -3.79
CA TYR A 187 -25.89 -37.79 -3.85
C TYR A 187 -24.75 -38.20 -2.90
N TYR A 188 -25.08 -38.66 -1.69
CA TYR A 188 -24.08 -39.06 -0.69
C TYR A 188 -23.62 -40.51 -0.85
N GLN A 189 -24.47 -41.39 -1.38
CA GLN A 189 -24.21 -42.82 -1.54
C GLN A 189 -24.77 -43.29 -2.89
N PRO A 190 -23.99 -43.21 -3.99
CA PRO A 190 -24.45 -43.56 -5.34
C PRO A 190 -24.75 -45.06 -5.53
N GLU A 191 -24.25 -45.93 -4.65
CA GLU A 191 -24.43 -47.39 -4.70
C GLU A 191 -25.83 -47.88 -4.23
N TRP A 192 -26.71 -46.95 -3.86
CA TRP A 192 -28.02 -47.23 -3.26
C TRP A 192 -29.01 -47.97 -4.17
N GLU A 193 -28.88 -47.90 -5.50
CA GLU A 193 -29.92 -48.41 -6.42
C GLU A 193 -30.09 -49.94 -6.34
N SER A 194 -29.00 -50.69 -6.14
CA SER A 194 -28.98 -52.16 -6.07
C SER A 194 -29.47 -52.74 -4.74
N GLU A 195 -29.70 -51.89 -3.73
CA GLU A 195 -30.01 -52.33 -2.37
C GLU A 195 -31.51 -52.62 -2.15
N SER A 196 -31.79 -53.51 -1.20
CA SER A 196 -33.16 -53.85 -0.80
C SER A 196 -33.88 -52.64 -0.19
N GLU A 197 -35.22 -52.57 -0.34
CA GLU A 197 -36.01 -51.46 0.22
C GLU A 197 -35.86 -51.33 1.75
N GLY A 198 -35.66 -52.45 2.47
CA GLY A 198 -35.39 -52.45 3.90
C GLY A 198 -34.07 -51.75 4.26
N LEU A 199 -33.01 -51.99 3.48
CA LEU A 199 -31.72 -51.34 3.67
C LEU A 199 -31.79 -49.85 3.30
N LYS A 200 -32.52 -49.49 2.23
CA LYS A 200 -32.80 -48.11 1.84
C LYS A 200 -33.53 -47.35 2.95
N ASN A 201 -34.55 -47.94 3.56
CA ASN A 201 -35.29 -47.32 4.66
C ASN A 201 -34.44 -47.17 5.93
N SER A 202 -33.56 -48.13 6.22
CA SER A 202 -32.58 -48.00 7.31
C SER A 202 -31.60 -46.87 7.03
N LYS A 203 -31.02 -46.77 5.83
CA LYS A 203 -30.12 -45.66 5.50
C LYS A 203 -30.83 -44.30 5.49
N LEU A 204 -32.10 -44.25 5.09
CA LEU A 204 -32.94 -43.06 5.20
C LEU A 204 -33.11 -42.58 6.65
N SER A 205 -33.29 -43.47 7.63
CA SER A 205 -33.37 -43.04 9.03
C SER A 205 -32.06 -42.44 9.54
N HIS A 206 -30.92 -42.88 8.99
CA HIS A 206 -29.59 -42.35 9.32
C HIS A 206 -29.20 -41.09 8.53
N LEU A 207 -29.96 -40.71 7.49
CA LEU A 207 -29.67 -39.55 6.64
C LEU A 207 -29.65 -38.25 7.45
N SER A 208 -30.54 -38.09 8.43
CA SER A 208 -30.58 -36.91 9.31
C SER A 208 -29.26 -36.74 10.08
N ALA A 209 -28.75 -37.82 10.68
CA ALA A 209 -27.49 -37.80 11.40
C ALA A 209 -26.29 -37.54 10.48
N LEU A 210 -26.33 -38.02 9.24
CA LEU A 210 -25.30 -37.73 8.23
C LEU A 210 -25.32 -36.25 7.82
N LEU A 211 -26.50 -35.69 7.57
CA LEU A 211 -26.67 -34.27 7.25
C LEU A 211 -26.23 -33.36 8.40
N ASP A 212 -26.53 -33.75 9.64
CA ASP A 212 -26.08 -33.01 10.83
C ASP A 212 -24.55 -33.05 10.97
N LYS A 213 -23.91 -34.18 10.64
CA LYS A 213 -22.44 -34.29 10.62
C LYS A 213 -21.83 -33.39 9.54
N GLU A 214 -22.36 -33.42 8.33
CA GLU A 214 -21.89 -32.57 7.23
C GLU A 214 -22.14 -31.08 7.51
N LYS A 215 -23.27 -30.73 8.11
CA LYS A 215 -23.55 -29.36 8.56
C LYS A 215 -22.52 -28.88 9.59
N LYS A 216 -22.26 -29.68 10.63
CA LYS A 216 -21.24 -29.36 11.65
C LYS A 216 -19.84 -29.24 11.03
N ARG A 217 -19.50 -30.14 10.11
CA ARG A 217 -18.23 -30.07 9.36
C ARG A 217 -18.14 -28.77 8.57
N ALA A 218 -19.19 -28.38 7.85
CA ALA A 218 -19.23 -27.14 7.09
C ALA A 218 -19.12 -25.90 7.98
N GLU A 219 -19.75 -25.90 9.16
CA GLU A 219 -19.63 -24.84 10.17
C GLU A 219 -18.19 -24.75 10.70
N SER A 220 -17.57 -25.86 11.08
CA SER A 220 -16.16 -25.88 11.52
C SER A 220 -15.17 -25.44 10.42
N LEU A 221 -15.45 -25.77 9.16
CA LEU A 221 -14.64 -25.32 8.03
C LEU A 221 -14.79 -23.82 7.78
N LYS A 222 -15.96 -23.24 8.03
CA LYS A 222 -16.17 -21.80 7.96
C LYS A 222 -15.42 -21.07 9.08
N GLU A 223 -15.46 -21.60 10.30
CA GLU A 223 -14.72 -21.03 11.44
C GLU A 223 -13.21 -21.06 11.18
N THR A 224 -12.66 -22.20 10.80
CA THR A 224 -11.23 -22.32 10.47
C THR A 224 -10.82 -21.44 9.27
N CYS A 225 -11.67 -21.30 8.25
CA CYS A 225 -11.43 -20.37 7.14
C CYS A 225 -11.38 -18.91 7.62
N TRP A 226 -12.28 -18.53 8.53
CA TRP A 226 -12.30 -17.21 9.14
C TRP A 226 -11.03 -16.95 9.97
N GLU A 227 -10.63 -17.90 10.82
CA GLU A 227 -9.38 -17.83 11.58
C GLU A 227 -8.15 -17.68 10.68
N ASN A 228 -8.06 -18.51 9.63
CA ASN A 228 -6.98 -18.44 8.64
C ASN A 228 -6.94 -17.08 7.92
N THR A 229 -8.11 -16.50 7.63
CA THR A 229 -8.19 -15.17 7.00
C THR A 229 -7.64 -14.09 7.92
N VAL A 230 -7.98 -14.13 9.21
CA VAL A 230 -7.47 -13.19 10.21
C VAL A 230 -5.95 -13.35 10.40
N LEU A 231 -5.46 -14.59 10.47
CA LEU A 231 -4.03 -14.88 10.57
C LEU A 231 -3.26 -14.37 9.34
N LEU A 232 -3.80 -14.59 8.14
CA LEU A 232 -3.21 -14.11 6.89
C LEU A 232 -3.15 -12.58 6.87
N GLN A 233 -4.24 -11.89 7.24
CA GLN A 233 -4.27 -10.43 7.33
C GLN A 233 -3.21 -9.89 8.30
N ARG A 234 -3.10 -10.49 9.49
CA ARG A 234 -2.08 -10.10 10.48
C ARG A 234 -0.67 -10.31 9.94
N GLN A 235 -0.41 -11.44 9.28
CA GLN A 235 0.90 -11.73 8.69
C GLN A 235 1.24 -10.77 7.55
N THR A 236 0.28 -10.46 6.67
CA THR A 236 0.45 -9.46 5.61
C THR A 236 0.77 -8.08 6.20
N GLN A 237 0.07 -7.66 7.25
CA GLN A 237 0.35 -6.38 7.91
C GLN A 237 1.75 -6.33 8.49
N LEU A 238 2.21 -7.41 9.13
CA LEU A 238 3.57 -7.51 9.67
C LEU A 238 4.61 -7.41 8.54
N TYR A 239 4.46 -8.16 7.46
CA TYR A 239 5.38 -8.09 6.32
C TYR A 239 5.44 -6.70 5.69
N LEU A 240 4.28 -6.06 5.48
CA LEU A 240 4.23 -4.70 4.95
C LEU A 240 4.89 -3.71 5.89
N SER A 241 4.70 -3.86 7.21
CA SER A 241 5.34 -2.99 8.20
C SER A 241 6.87 -3.10 8.18
N GLU A 242 7.41 -4.32 8.06
CA GLU A 242 8.86 -4.54 7.95
C GLU A 242 9.41 -3.99 6.62
N LEU A 243 8.67 -4.16 5.53
CA LEU A 243 9.07 -3.64 4.22
C LEU A 243 9.11 -2.09 4.22
N ILE A 244 8.15 -1.44 4.90
CA ILE A 244 8.16 0.01 5.09
C ILE A 244 9.38 0.45 5.92
N LYS A 245 9.73 -0.26 7.00
CA LYS A 245 10.94 0.04 7.78
C LYS A 245 12.21 -0.07 6.93
N CYS A 246 12.32 -1.11 6.10
CA CYS A 246 13.44 -1.26 5.16
C CYS A 246 13.53 -0.10 4.16
N ILE A 247 12.39 0.36 3.63
CA ILE A 247 12.35 1.54 2.74
C ILE A 247 12.81 2.80 3.48
N GLN A 248 12.35 3.01 4.72
CA GLN A 248 12.76 4.17 5.52
C GLN A 248 14.27 4.15 5.82
N LEU A 249 14.83 2.98 6.12
CA LEU A 249 16.27 2.81 6.30
C LEU A 249 17.04 3.14 5.01
N LEU A 250 16.61 2.61 3.87
CA LEU A 250 17.22 2.94 2.57
C LEU A 250 17.14 4.43 2.25
N GLN A 251 15.99 5.06 2.54
CA GLN A 251 15.78 6.49 2.34
C GLN A 251 16.74 7.32 3.21
N SER A 252 16.90 6.98 4.50
CA SER A 252 17.86 7.65 5.38
C SER A 252 19.30 7.50 4.88
N LEU A 253 19.66 6.32 4.37
CA LEU A 253 21.01 6.06 3.86
C LEU A 253 21.33 6.88 2.61
N ILE A 254 20.35 7.07 1.74
CA ILE A 254 20.51 7.90 0.54
C ILE A 254 20.52 9.39 0.91
N LEU A 255 19.52 9.86 1.65
CA LEU A 255 19.34 11.29 1.91
C LEU A 255 20.39 11.82 2.90
N ASP A 256 20.52 11.17 4.06
CA ASP A 256 21.39 11.67 5.12
C ASP A 256 22.85 11.30 4.85
N HIS A 257 23.14 10.04 4.53
CA HIS A 257 24.54 9.60 4.40
C HIS A 257 25.15 9.93 3.03
N ARG A 258 24.50 9.56 1.92
CA ARG A 258 25.08 9.77 0.57
C ARG A 258 24.97 11.20 0.08
N LEU A 259 23.84 11.86 0.30
CA LEU A 259 23.63 13.21 -0.24
C LEU A 259 24.10 14.29 0.72
N ARG A 260 23.71 14.25 2.00
CA ARG A 260 24.07 15.32 2.94
C ARG A 260 25.49 15.17 3.50
N ILE A 261 25.74 14.11 4.27
CA ILE A 261 27.00 13.96 5.01
C ILE A 261 28.19 13.84 4.06
N GLN A 262 28.06 13.10 2.95
CA GLN A 262 29.16 12.96 1.99
C GLN A 262 29.50 14.29 1.31
N THR A 263 28.51 15.09 0.90
CA THR A 263 28.77 16.39 0.27
C THR A 263 29.36 17.39 1.25
N ASP A 264 28.89 17.40 2.51
CA ASP A 264 29.49 18.21 3.58
C ASP A 264 30.95 17.84 3.83
N LEU A 265 31.26 16.54 3.81
CA LEU A 265 32.61 16.03 4.01
C LEU A 265 33.52 16.36 2.83
N ASP A 266 33.01 16.24 1.60
CA ASP A 266 33.75 16.62 0.39
C ASP A 266 33.98 18.13 0.33
N ARG A 267 33.00 18.94 0.75
CA ARG A 267 33.17 20.40 0.92
C ARG A 267 34.28 20.72 1.90
N LYS A 268 34.28 20.12 3.10
CA LYS A 268 35.34 20.32 4.09
C LYS A 268 36.72 19.89 3.58
N LYS A 269 36.80 18.82 2.78
CA LYS A 269 38.05 18.41 2.13
C LYS A 269 38.54 19.45 1.13
N LEU A 270 37.64 20.01 0.32
CA LEU A 270 37.98 21.07 -0.63
C LEU A 270 38.50 22.30 0.11
N ASP A 271 37.78 22.77 1.15
CA ASP A 271 38.21 23.92 1.96
C ASP A 271 39.62 23.68 2.58
N TYR A 272 39.88 22.47 3.07
CA TYR A 272 41.20 22.09 3.59
C TYR A 272 42.29 22.11 2.51
N LEU A 273 42.03 21.56 1.34
CA LEU A 273 42.98 21.54 0.23
C LEU A 273 43.23 22.95 -0.32
N GLU A 274 42.20 23.77 -0.42
CA GLU A 274 42.31 25.18 -0.81
C GLU A 274 43.18 25.94 0.18
N GLY A 275 42.95 25.78 1.48
CA GLY A 275 43.80 26.34 2.53
C GLY A 275 45.26 25.88 2.42
N LYS A 276 45.48 24.58 2.15
CA LYS A 276 46.83 24.03 1.95
C LYS A 276 47.51 24.62 0.71
N CYS A 277 46.80 24.74 -0.41
CA CYS A 277 47.29 25.39 -1.62
C CYS A 277 47.62 26.87 -1.38
N GLY A 278 46.75 27.59 -0.66
CA GLY A 278 46.99 28.98 -0.26
C GLY A 278 48.27 29.14 0.56
N LEU A 279 48.49 28.25 1.53
CA LEU A 279 49.71 28.26 2.35
C LEU A 279 50.96 27.97 1.53
N VAL A 280 50.92 27.00 0.61
CA VAL A 280 52.03 26.72 -0.31
C VAL A 280 52.32 27.91 -1.22
N LEU A 281 51.29 28.57 -1.75
CA LEU A 281 51.46 29.76 -2.58
C LEU A 281 52.13 30.89 -1.80
N GLN A 282 51.73 31.12 -0.54
CA GLN A 282 52.37 32.11 0.32
C GLN A 282 53.82 31.72 0.61
N LYS A 283 54.11 30.44 0.86
CA LYS A 283 55.48 29.95 1.05
C LYS A 283 56.34 30.25 -0.18
N ILE A 284 55.87 29.94 -1.39
CA ILE A 284 56.60 30.24 -2.64
C ILE A 284 56.86 31.74 -2.78
N LYS A 285 55.88 32.59 -2.47
CA LYS A 285 56.05 34.05 -2.51
C LYS A 285 57.11 34.55 -1.51
N THR A 286 57.11 34.01 -0.29
CA THR A 286 58.11 34.36 0.72
C THR A 286 59.51 33.97 0.26
N GLU A 287 59.70 32.74 -0.21
CA GLU A 287 60.98 32.26 -0.75
C GLU A 287 61.44 33.11 -1.95
N MET A 288 60.52 33.52 -2.84
CA MET A 288 60.84 34.42 -3.95
C MET A 288 61.36 35.78 -3.47
N VAL A 289 60.74 36.36 -2.44
CA VAL A 289 61.20 37.63 -1.84
C VAL A 289 62.55 37.44 -1.15
N GLU A 290 62.76 36.32 -0.46
CA GLU A 290 64.03 35.98 0.19
C GLU A 290 65.17 35.89 -0.85
N ILE A 291 64.95 35.18 -1.96
CA ILE A 291 65.91 35.12 -3.08
C ILE A 291 66.19 36.53 -3.65
N GLN A 292 65.18 37.39 -3.76
CA GLN A 292 65.37 38.77 -4.22
C GLN A 292 66.23 39.59 -3.24
N LEU A 293 66.00 39.45 -1.94
CA LEU A 293 66.80 40.13 -0.91
C LEU A 293 68.25 39.63 -0.92
N ASP A 294 68.47 38.33 -1.11
CA ASP A 294 69.80 37.72 -1.20
C ASP A 294 70.56 38.15 -2.47
N THR A 295 69.85 38.27 -3.60
CA THR A 295 70.46 38.68 -4.88
C THR A 295 70.76 40.18 -4.93
N TYR A 296 69.83 41.00 -4.43
CA TYR A 296 69.92 42.46 -4.45
C TYR A 296 70.35 43.02 -3.10
N THR A 297 71.55 42.68 -2.68
CA THR A 297 72.18 43.28 -1.50
C THR A 297 72.38 44.79 -1.65
N VAL A 298 72.53 45.49 -0.53
CA VAL A 298 72.75 46.96 -0.51
C VAL A 298 73.95 47.35 -1.38
N ASP A 299 75.01 46.53 -1.35
CA ASP A 299 76.21 46.73 -2.14
C ASP A 299 75.95 46.53 -3.63
N SER A 300 75.25 45.45 -4.02
CA SER A 300 74.95 45.18 -5.43
C SER A 300 74.02 46.25 -6.01
N LEU A 301 73.05 46.74 -5.24
CA LEU A 301 72.19 47.87 -5.61
C LEU A 301 72.97 49.18 -5.75
N SER A 302 73.91 49.46 -4.84
CA SER A 302 74.77 50.64 -4.93
C SER A 302 75.65 50.60 -6.18
N ALA A 303 76.17 49.42 -6.53
CA ALA A 303 76.97 49.19 -7.73
C ALA A 303 76.11 49.35 -8.99
N HIS A 304 74.91 48.74 -9.05
CA HIS A 304 73.98 48.90 -10.18
C HIS A 304 73.56 50.36 -10.37
N ARG A 305 73.37 51.12 -9.27
CA ARG A 305 73.07 52.55 -9.34
C ARG A 305 74.21 53.33 -9.98
N LYS A 306 75.45 53.10 -9.54
CA LYS A 306 76.64 53.73 -10.14
C LYS A 306 76.83 53.36 -11.61
N ILE A 307 76.61 52.08 -11.96
CA ILE A 307 76.67 51.62 -13.35
C ILE A 307 75.61 52.33 -14.20
N ARG A 308 74.37 52.43 -13.70
CA ARG A 308 73.29 53.14 -14.39
C ARG A 308 73.63 54.62 -14.60
N GLU A 309 74.07 55.31 -13.55
CA GLU A 309 74.46 56.72 -13.64
C GLU A 309 75.59 56.94 -14.66
N LYS A 310 76.59 56.06 -14.69
CA LYS A 310 77.68 56.12 -15.67
C LYS A 310 77.17 55.87 -17.09
N LEU A 311 76.40 54.81 -17.32
CA LEU A 311 75.83 54.51 -18.63
C LEU A 311 74.92 55.64 -19.14
N ASP A 312 74.09 56.22 -18.27
CA ASP A 312 73.25 57.37 -18.63
C ASP A 312 74.10 58.60 -18.99
N SER A 313 75.22 58.82 -18.30
CA SER A 313 76.14 59.91 -18.62
C SER A 313 76.85 59.70 -19.96
N GLU A 314 77.32 58.47 -20.24
CA GLU A 314 77.97 58.10 -21.51
C GLU A 314 76.97 58.14 -22.67
N LEU A 315 75.73 57.68 -22.46
CA LEU A 315 74.66 57.75 -23.45
C LEU A 315 74.40 59.21 -23.84
N LYS A 316 74.26 60.11 -22.85
CA LYS A 316 74.05 61.54 -23.10
C LYS A 316 75.23 62.17 -23.84
N ALA A 317 76.47 61.84 -23.47
CA ALA A 317 77.66 62.32 -24.15
C ALA A 317 77.71 61.82 -25.61
N CYS A 318 77.46 60.54 -25.84
CA CYS A 318 77.43 59.94 -27.18
C CYS A 318 76.30 60.54 -28.05
N GLN A 319 75.12 60.81 -27.46
CA GLN A 319 74.05 61.52 -28.17
C GLN A 319 74.46 62.95 -28.57
N ALA A 320 75.14 63.68 -27.69
CA ALA A 320 75.64 65.02 -27.99
C ALA A 320 76.74 64.99 -29.07
N GLU A 321 77.66 64.03 -29.01
CA GLU A 321 78.68 63.82 -30.04
C GLU A 321 78.06 63.46 -31.39
N LYS A 322 77.10 62.53 -31.40
CA LYS A 322 76.34 62.17 -32.61
C LYS A 322 75.70 63.40 -33.23
N GLN A 323 74.97 64.20 -32.44
CA GLN A 323 74.34 65.44 -32.92
C GLN A 323 75.38 66.42 -33.49
N SER A 324 76.52 66.57 -32.83
CA SER A 324 77.64 67.39 -33.31
C SER A 324 78.21 66.89 -34.66
N VAL A 325 78.38 65.58 -34.82
CA VAL A 325 78.90 64.99 -36.06
C VAL A 325 77.86 65.10 -37.18
N GLU A 326 76.58 64.87 -36.91
CA GLU A 326 75.50 65.05 -37.88
C GLU A 326 75.43 66.50 -38.39
N LEU A 327 75.58 67.49 -37.49
CA LEU A 327 75.67 68.91 -37.87
C LEU A 327 76.89 69.20 -38.77
N LYS A 328 78.06 68.62 -38.43
CA LYS A 328 79.26 68.76 -39.27
C LYS A 328 79.09 68.09 -40.63
N LEU A 329 78.49 66.91 -40.69
CA LEU A 329 78.24 66.20 -41.94
C LEU A 329 77.28 66.98 -42.84
N ALA A 330 76.19 67.51 -42.28
CA ALA A 330 75.27 68.39 -43.01
C ALA A 330 75.98 69.63 -43.59
N SER A 331 76.97 70.19 -42.88
CA SER A 331 77.77 71.30 -43.42
C SER A 331 78.65 70.90 -44.60
N PHE A 332 79.20 69.68 -44.60
CA PHE A 332 79.99 69.16 -45.72
C PHE A 332 79.13 68.78 -46.92
N GLU A 333 77.92 68.25 -46.71
CA GLU A 333 76.97 67.96 -47.80
C GLU A 333 76.57 69.22 -48.57
N ILE A 334 76.43 70.36 -47.89
CA ILE A 334 76.18 71.66 -48.53
C ILE A 334 77.36 72.04 -49.43
N LEU A 335 78.60 71.92 -48.92
CA LEU A 335 79.81 72.25 -49.68
C LEU A 335 80.03 71.31 -50.89
N GLY A 336 79.69 70.03 -50.75
CA GLY A 336 79.87 69.02 -51.80
C GLY A 336 79.12 69.37 -53.09
N LYS A 337 77.90 69.88 -52.98
CA LYS A 337 77.10 70.33 -54.13
C LYS A 337 77.72 71.52 -54.86
N GLU A 338 78.36 72.44 -54.11
CA GLU A 338 79.07 73.58 -54.70
C GLU A 338 80.34 73.13 -55.44
N PHE A 339 81.08 72.18 -54.89
CA PHE A 339 82.27 71.60 -55.55
C PHE A 339 81.93 70.79 -56.80
N GLU A 340 80.84 70.03 -56.78
CA GLU A 340 80.38 69.25 -57.95
C GLU A 340 79.99 70.17 -59.11
N ALA A 341 79.26 71.25 -58.85
CA ALA A 341 78.96 72.28 -59.84
C ALA A 341 80.23 72.92 -60.44
N LEU A 342 81.21 73.25 -59.60
CA LEU A 342 82.49 73.80 -60.05
C LEU A 342 83.30 72.82 -60.92
N ALA A 343 83.29 71.53 -60.56
CA ALA A 343 83.99 70.49 -61.32
C ALA A 343 83.32 70.24 -62.69
N GLU A 344 81.99 70.28 -62.77
CA GLU A 344 81.25 70.21 -64.04
C GLU A 344 81.60 71.39 -64.96
N GLU A 345 81.63 72.61 -64.42
CA GLU A 345 82.04 73.80 -65.18
C GLU A 345 83.48 73.68 -65.70
N TYR A 346 84.40 73.22 -64.86
CA TYR A 346 85.80 73.00 -65.26
C TYR A 346 85.93 71.92 -66.34
N CYS A 347 85.22 70.81 -66.23
CA CYS A 347 85.21 69.74 -67.23
C CYS A 347 84.67 70.23 -68.59
N ARG A 348 83.59 71.02 -68.59
CA ARG A 348 83.05 71.63 -69.81
C ARG A 348 84.07 72.55 -70.48
N LEU A 349 84.70 73.43 -69.70
CA LEU A 349 85.74 74.34 -70.19
C LEU A 349 86.93 73.57 -70.80
N ARG A 350 87.35 72.48 -70.17
CA ARG A 350 88.48 71.67 -70.64
C ARG A 350 88.17 70.97 -71.97
N GLN A 351 86.98 70.40 -72.12
CA GLN A 351 86.52 69.79 -73.38
C GLN A 351 86.44 70.83 -74.50
N GLU A 352 85.98 72.04 -74.19
CA GLU A 352 85.92 73.14 -75.16
C GLU A 352 87.31 73.60 -75.61
N ILE A 353 88.29 73.65 -74.69
CA ILE A 353 89.68 73.95 -75.00
C ILE A 353 90.30 72.84 -75.88
N GLU A 354 90.04 71.57 -75.57
CA GLU A 354 90.53 70.44 -76.37
C GLU A 354 89.94 70.42 -77.78
N MET A 355 88.63 70.68 -77.93
CA MET A 355 88.01 70.82 -79.25
C MET A 355 88.60 71.98 -80.06
N LYS A 356 88.81 73.15 -79.43
CA LYS A 356 89.43 74.31 -80.09
C LYS A 356 90.89 74.02 -80.49
N ASN A 357 91.66 73.33 -79.64
CA ASN A 357 93.02 72.91 -79.95
C ASN A 357 93.09 71.84 -81.04
N TRP A 358 92.14 70.91 -81.06
CA TRP A 358 92.02 69.91 -82.12
C TRP A 358 91.70 70.57 -83.47
N ALA A 359 90.72 71.47 -83.50
CA ALA A 359 90.38 72.24 -84.69
C ALA A 359 91.59 73.01 -85.24
N LEU A 360 92.37 73.66 -84.36
CA LEU A 360 93.58 74.38 -84.77
C LEU A 360 94.65 73.46 -85.40
N LYS A 361 94.80 72.22 -84.92
CA LYS A 361 95.78 71.26 -85.47
C LYS A 361 95.39 70.74 -86.86
N GLU A 362 94.11 70.48 -87.09
CA GLU A 362 93.60 70.04 -88.40
C GLU A 362 93.78 71.14 -89.47
N PHE A 363 93.48 72.40 -89.15
CA PHE A 363 93.70 73.50 -90.09
C PHE A 363 95.17 73.70 -90.47
N THR A 364 96.12 73.33 -89.61
CA THR A 364 97.56 73.43 -89.93
C THR A 364 98.10 72.30 -90.81
N GLN A 365 97.42 71.14 -90.93
CA GLN A 365 97.92 70.00 -91.72
C GLN A 365 97.54 70.01 -93.20
N TYR A 366 96.56 70.83 -93.62
CA TYR A 366 96.08 70.87 -95.00
C TYR A 366 96.72 71.93 -95.91
N ASN A 367 97.62 72.78 -95.40
CA ASN A 367 98.24 73.85 -96.18
C ASN A 367 99.63 73.50 -96.77
N ASP A 368 100.11 72.27 -96.59
CA ASP A 368 101.36 71.78 -97.21
C ASP A 368 101.13 70.50 -98.02
N LYS A 369 100.64 70.64 -99.27
CA LYS A 369 100.87 69.69 -100.37
C LYS A 369 100.68 70.32 -101.74
#